data_AF-A0A4Y5MXA3-F1
#
_entry.id   AF-A0A4Y5MXA3-F1
#
_cell.length_a   1.000
_cell.length_b   1.000
_cell.length_c   1.000
_cell.angle_alpha   90.00
_cell.angle_beta   90.00
_cell.angle_gamma   90.00
#
_symmetry.space_group_name_H-M   'P 1'
#
loop_
_entity.id
_entity.type
_entity.pdbx_description
1 polymer ?
#
loop_
_entity_poly.entity_id
_entity_poly.type
_entity_poly.pdbx_seq_one_letter_code
_entity_poly.pdbx_strand_id
1 'polypeptide(L)'
;MEGIQKIVSYKASINLGLTDELKAAFPNTIQAEKYLAVNIKISNSYWMARFVSGNGFFAVTENKSFSTTIVRLVFSVTQHSKDEFLIRNMVDFFGCGSFIPSSSNGTTVSFQCYTFSDNYEKFIPIFR
;
A
#
# COMPACT_ATOMS: atom_id res chain seq x y z
N MET A 1 -32.87 -3.95 -20.71
CA MET A 1 -31.54 -4.58 -20.82
C MET A 1 -30.39 -3.61 -20.59
N GLU A 2 -30.51 -2.34 -21.00
CA GLU A 2 -29.45 -1.32 -20.87
C GLU A 2 -28.86 -1.17 -19.45
N GLY A 3 -29.71 -1.14 -18.41
CA GLY A 3 -29.24 -1.04 -17.02
C GLY A 3 -28.36 -2.20 -16.56
N ILE A 4 -28.70 -3.44 -16.94
CA ILE A 4 -27.89 -4.63 -16.61
C ILE A 4 -26.56 -4.56 -17.35
N GLN A 5 -26.57 -4.21 -18.64
CA GLN A 5 -25.34 -4.04 -19.42
C GLN A 5 -24.41 -3.02 -18.76
N LYS A 6 -24.95 -1.90 -18.26
CA LYS A 6 -24.17 -0.88 -17.54
C LYS A 6 -23.53 -1.42 -16.25
N ILE A 7 -24.25 -2.23 -15.48
CA ILE A 7 -23.71 -2.87 -14.26
C ILE A 7 -22.58 -3.84 -14.63
N VAL A 8 -22.76 -4.63 -15.70
CA VAL A 8 -21.74 -5.57 -16.18
C VAL A 8 -20.49 -4.82 -16.65
N SER A 9 -20.64 -3.69 -17.34
CA SER A 9 -19.53 -2.80 -17.71
C SER A 9 -18.74 -2.29 -16.50
N TYR A 10 -19.40 -1.91 -15.39
CA TYR A 10 -18.68 -1.56 -14.16
C TYR A 10 -18.05 -2.77 -13.48
N LYS A 11 -18.74 -3.91 -13.45
CA LYS A 11 -18.19 -5.14 -12.85
C LYS A 11 -16.90 -5.58 -13.56
N ALA A 12 -16.81 -5.34 -14.86
CA ALA A 12 -15.61 -5.62 -15.64
C ALA A 12 -14.37 -4.85 -15.16
N SER A 13 -14.51 -3.68 -14.52
CA SER A 13 -13.37 -2.89 -13.99
C SER A 13 -13.10 -3.07 -12.49
N ILE A 14 -13.90 -3.89 -11.81
CA ILE A 14 -13.80 -4.14 -10.38
C ILE A 14 -13.09 -5.48 -10.11
N ASN A 15 -12.05 -5.42 -9.27
CA ASN A 15 -11.26 -6.56 -8.81
C ASN A 15 -10.70 -7.42 -9.96
N LEU A 16 -11.17 -8.66 -10.10
CA LEU A 16 -10.75 -9.61 -11.13
C LEU A 16 -11.57 -9.51 -12.43
N GLY A 17 -12.49 -8.55 -12.54
CA GLY A 17 -13.33 -8.37 -13.71
C GLY A 17 -14.46 -9.39 -13.82
N LEU A 18 -14.83 -9.78 -15.05
CA LEU A 18 -15.96 -10.69 -15.32
C LEU A 18 -15.54 -12.16 -15.21
N THR A 19 -16.46 -13.00 -14.72
CA THR A 19 -16.33 -14.46 -14.83
C THR A 19 -16.55 -14.90 -16.27
N ASP A 20 -16.18 -16.14 -16.60
CA ASP A 20 -16.32 -16.65 -17.96
C ASP A 20 -17.79 -16.82 -18.37
N GLU A 21 -18.68 -17.16 -17.44
CA GLU A 21 -20.13 -17.17 -17.71
C GLU A 21 -20.67 -15.79 -18.07
N LEU A 22 -20.20 -14.74 -17.37
CA LEU A 22 -20.61 -13.36 -17.65
C LEU A 22 -20.05 -12.84 -18.98
N LYS A 23 -18.83 -13.24 -19.35
CA LYS A 23 -18.28 -12.92 -20.68
C LYS A 23 -19.10 -13.58 -21.79
N ALA A 24 -19.52 -14.83 -21.58
CA ALA A 24 -20.36 -15.55 -22.55
C ALA A 24 -21.77 -14.94 -22.66
N ALA A 25 -22.37 -14.53 -21.54
CA ALA A 25 -23.69 -13.91 -21.52
C ALA A 25 -23.70 -12.46 -22.04
N PHE A 26 -22.60 -11.73 -21.91
CA PHE A 26 -22.46 -10.33 -22.32
C PHE A 26 -21.19 -10.10 -23.16
N PRO A 27 -21.09 -10.70 -24.36
CA PRO A 27 -19.85 -10.75 -25.15
C PRO A 27 -19.37 -9.39 -25.65
N ASN A 28 -20.29 -8.43 -25.80
CA ASN A 28 -20.00 -7.08 -26.29
C ASN A 28 -19.82 -6.06 -25.15
N THR A 29 -19.52 -6.51 -23.93
CA THR A 29 -19.30 -5.61 -22.79
C THR A 29 -18.03 -4.80 -22.97
N ILE A 30 -18.19 -3.48 -23.01
CA ILE A 30 -17.07 -2.54 -22.89
C ILE A 30 -16.84 -2.26 -21.41
N GLN A 31 -15.60 -2.43 -20.95
CA GLN A 31 -15.19 -2.17 -19.57
C GLN A 31 -15.32 -0.68 -19.26
N ALA A 32 -15.93 -0.35 -18.12
CA ALA A 32 -16.00 1.03 -17.66
C ALA A 32 -14.63 1.55 -17.23
N GLU A 33 -14.35 2.83 -17.49
CA GLU A 33 -13.11 3.48 -17.05
C GLU A 33 -12.93 3.38 -15.54
N LYS A 34 -11.69 3.08 -15.13
CA LYS A 34 -11.31 3.02 -13.72
C LYS A 34 -10.56 4.29 -13.34
N TYR A 35 -11.09 5.01 -12.36
CA TYR A 35 -10.38 6.15 -11.79
C TYR A 35 -9.18 5.66 -10.96
N LEU A 36 -8.00 6.20 -11.28
CA LEU A 36 -6.78 6.02 -10.49
C LEU A 36 -6.55 7.28 -9.67
N ALA A 37 -6.53 7.13 -8.35
CA ALA A 37 -6.26 8.25 -7.45
C ALA A 37 -4.74 8.55 -7.45
N VAL A 38 -4.36 9.60 -8.16
CA VAL A 38 -2.95 10.02 -8.32
C VAL A 38 -2.50 11.09 -7.30
N ASN A 39 -3.42 11.63 -6.49
CA ASN A 39 -3.14 12.68 -5.52
C ASN A 39 -3.80 12.39 -4.15
N ILE A 40 -3.45 11.25 -3.56
CA ILE A 40 -3.99 10.83 -2.26
C ILE A 40 -3.21 11.56 -1.16
N LYS A 41 -3.87 12.48 -0.46
CA LYS A 41 -3.32 13.07 0.76
C LYS A 41 -3.79 12.30 1.98
N ILE A 42 -2.85 11.88 2.83
CA ILE A 42 -3.17 11.27 4.13
C ILE A 42 -3.80 12.35 5.02
N SER A 43 -5.02 12.10 5.48
CA SER A 43 -5.87 13.12 6.12
C SER A 43 -5.49 13.41 7.56
N ASN A 44 -5.12 12.40 8.34
CA ASN A 44 -4.71 12.51 9.75
C ASN A 44 -4.05 11.22 10.26
N SER A 45 -3.51 11.28 11.48
CA SER A 45 -2.88 10.15 12.17
C SER A 45 -3.83 8.99 12.49
N TYR A 46 -5.12 9.24 12.74
CA TYR A 46 -6.08 8.14 13.01
C TYR A 46 -6.32 7.26 11.78
N TRP A 47 -6.39 7.87 10.59
CA TRP A 47 -6.47 7.11 9.34
C TRP A 47 -5.21 6.26 9.15
N MET A 48 -4.03 6.86 9.38
CA MET A 48 -2.75 6.15 9.30
C MET A 48 -2.67 5.00 10.31
N ALA A 49 -3.09 5.22 11.56
CA ALA A 49 -3.11 4.21 12.62
C ALA A 49 -3.92 2.98 12.21
N ARG A 50 -5.11 3.21 11.64
CA ARG A 50 -5.98 2.13 11.14
C ARG A 50 -5.39 1.42 9.93
N PHE A 51 -4.79 2.16 9.01
CA PHE A 51 -4.15 1.56 7.84
C PHE A 51 -2.98 0.65 8.22
N VAL A 52 -2.13 1.13 9.12
CA VAL A 52 -0.96 0.40 9.66
C VAL A 52 -1.38 -0.78 10.51
N SER A 53 -2.52 -0.74 11.19
CA SER A 53 -3.03 -1.90 11.94
C SER A 53 -3.30 -3.12 11.03
N GLY A 54 -3.59 -2.91 9.73
CA GLY A 54 -3.78 -3.98 8.76
C GLY A 54 -2.54 -4.33 7.91
N ASN A 55 -1.71 -3.34 7.58
CA ASN A 55 -0.60 -3.49 6.61
C ASN A 55 0.79 -3.16 7.18
N GLY A 56 0.84 -2.76 8.44
CA GLY A 56 2.06 -2.36 9.14
C GLY A 56 2.89 -3.54 9.60
N PHE A 57 4.19 -3.31 9.66
CA PHE A 57 5.17 -4.27 10.12
C PHE A 57 6.14 -3.58 11.07
N PHE A 58 6.24 -4.09 12.29
CA PHE A 58 7.21 -3.66 13.29
C PHE A 58 8.14 -4.83 13.59
N ALA A 59 9.45 -4.62 13.44
CA ALA A 59 10.43 -5.66 13.70
C ALA A 59 11.66 -5.12 14.41
N VAL A 60 12.34 -6.03 15.10
CA VAL A 60 13.71 -5.85 15.58
C VAL A 60 14.58 -6.74 14.71
N THR A 61 15.52 -6.14 14.00
CA THR A 61 16.47 -6.87 13.16
C THR A 61 17.86 -6.79 13.76
N GLU A 62 18.58 -7.91 13.74
CA GLU A 62 19.99 -7.97 14.15
C GLU A 62 20.85 -8.18 12.91
N ASN A 63 21.89 -7.36 12.77
CA ASN A 63 22.94 -7.58 11.78
C ASN A 63 24.23 -7.93 12.52
N LYS A 64 24.69 -9.16 12.34
CA LYS A 64 25.86 -9.71 13.03
C LYS A 64 27.08 -9.59 12.12
N SER A 65 28.12 -8.95 12.63
CA SER A 65 29.47 -8.99 12.09
C SER A 65 30.37 -9.82 13.03
N PHE A 66 31.60 -10.13 12.60
CA PHE A 66 32.53 -10.94 13.40
C PHE A 66 32.82 -10.40 14.80
N SER A 67 32.72 -9.08 15.01
CA SER A 67 33.06 -8.42 16.29
C SER A 67 31.90 -7.65 16.93
N THR A 68 30.83 -7.37 16.19
CA THR A 68 29.72 -6.54 16.67
C THR A 68 28.37 -7.03 16.16
N THR A 69 27.36 -6.93 17.02
CA THR A 69 25.95 -7.11 16.64
C THR A 69 25.28 -5.75 16.65
N ILE A 70 24.72 -5.34 15.51
CA ILE A 70 23.94 -4.11 15.39
C ILE A 70 22.47 -4.48 15.42
N VAL A 71 21.74 -3.97 16.40
CA VAL A 71 20.29 -4.13 16.51
C VAL A 71 19.61 -2.89 15.91
N ARG A 72 18.56 -3.09 15.11
CA ARG A 72 17.77 -2.01 14.51
C ARG A 72 16.28 -2.25 14.71
N LEU A 73 15.56 -1.18 15.01
CA LEU A 73 14.10 -1.14 14.92
C LEU A 73 13.73 -0.87 13.46
N VAL A 74 12.72 -1.57 12.98
CA VAL A 74 12.18 -1.42 11.63
C VAL A 74 10.69 -1.20 11.73
N PHE A 75 10.25 -0.05 11.24
CA PHE A 75 8.86 0.16 10.87
C PHE A 75 8.73 0.11 9.35
N SER A 76 7.78 -0.69 8.86
CA SER A 76 7.54 -0.85 7.43
C SER A 76 6.05 -0.92 7.14
N VAL A 77 5.65 -0.43 5.96
CA VAL A 77 4.31 -0.63 5.40
C VAL A 77 4.50 -1.06 3.95
N THR A 78 3.99 -2.23 3.59
CA THR A 78 4.15 -2.79 2.24
C THR A 78 2.80 -2.89 1.57
N GLN A 79 2.72 -2.50 0.30
CA GLN A 79 1.50 -2.56 -0.49
C GLN A 79 1.80 -2.91 -1.95
N HIS A 80 0.78 -3.24 -2.74
CA HIS A 80 0.93 -3.36 -4.19
C HIS A 80 1.39 -2.03 -4.82
N SER A 81 2.22 -2.11 -5.86
CA SER A 81 2.67 -0.97 -6.68
C SER A 81 1.56 -0.07 -7.26
N LYS A 82 0.29 -0.53 -7.30
CA LYS A 82 -0.86 0.30 -7.69
C LYS A 82 -1.09 1.46 -6.72
N ASP A 83 -0.68 1.30 -5.47
CA ASP A 83 -0.78 2.30 -4.40
C ASP A 83 0.56 3.00 -4.15
N GLU A 84 1.46 3.03 -5.14
CA GLU A 84 2.77 3.68 -5.02
C GLU A 84 2.65 5.14 -4.56
N PHE A 85 1.69 5.90 -5.10
CA PHE A 85 1.46 7.27 -4.66
C PHE A 85 1.12 7.37 -3.17
N LEU A 86 0.31 6.46 -2.64
CA LEU A 86 0.00 6.43 -1.21
C LEU A 86 1.26 6.16 -0.38
N ILE A 87 2.08 5.18 -0.78
CA ILE A 87 3.31 4.83 -0.05
C ILE A 87 4.34 5.96 -0.11
N ARG A 88 4.48 6.65 -1.24
CA ARG A 88 5.33 7.85 -1.35
C ARG A 88 4.86 8.96 -0.42
N ASN A 89 3.54 9.21 -0.37
CA ASN A 89 2.95 10.21 0.52
C ASN A 89 3.20 9.91 2.01
N MET A 90 3.51 8.66 2.39
CA MET A 90 3.86 8.34 3.78
C MET A 90 5.18 9.00 4.22
N VAL A 91 6.15 9.14 3.30
CA VAL A 91 7.42 9.81 3.59
C VAL A 91 7.17 11.27 4.00
N ASP A 92 6.32 11.97 3.23
CA ASP A 92 5.95 13.35 3.54
C ASP A 92 5.09 13.45 4.79
N PHE A 93 4.16 12.51 5.00
CA PHE A 93 3.28 12.50 6.17
C PHE A 93 4.05 12.30 7.49
N PHE A 94 4.99 11.35 7.52
CA PHE A 94 5.79 11.08 8.72
C PHE A 94 6.99 12.02 8.85
N GLY A 95 7.41 12.66 7.75
CA GLY A 95 8.63 13.48 7.71
C GLY A 95 9.90 12.68 8.02
N CYS A 96 9.91 11.38 7.69
CA CYS A 96 11.04 10.47 7.83
C CYS A 96 10.79 9.18 7.03
N GLY A 97 11.76 8.25 7.10
CA GLY A 97 11.73 7.00 6.37
C GLY A 97 11.95 7.19 4.87
N SER A 98 11.82 6.08 4.14
CA SER A 98 12.13 6.00 2.72
C SER A 98 11.09 5.19 1.97
N PHE A 99 10.79 5.62 0.75
CA PHE A 99 10.12 4.79 -0.23
C PHE A 99 11.10 3.76 -0.81
N ILE A 100 10.69 2.50 -0.80
CA ILE A 100 11.44 1.36 -1.29
C ILE A 100 10.66 0.75 -2.46
N PRO A 101 11.15 0.89 -3.71
CA PRO A 101 10.55 0.20 -4.85
C PRO A 101 10.76 -1.31 -4.74
N SER A 102 9.92 -2.10 -5.42
CA SER A 102 10.10 -3.54 -5.53
C SER A 102 11.48 -3.88 -6.08
N SER A 103 12.20 -4.79 -5.40
CA SER A 103 13.44 -5.36 -5.91
C SER A 103 13.22 -6.52 -6.89
N SER A 104 12.03 -7.12 -6.91
CA SER A 104 11.65 -8.22 -7.83
C SER A 104 10.21 -8.09 -8.34
N ASN A 105 10.01 -8.39 -9.62
CA ASN A 105 8.73 -8.42 -10.38
C ASN A 105 7.87 -7.14 -10.38
N GLY A 106 8.22 -6.08 -9.64
CA GLY A 106 7.53 -4.78 -9.69
C GLY A 106 6.12 -4.77 -9.09
N THR A 107 5.75 -5.80 -8.32
CA THR A 107 4.37 -5.98 -7.83
C THR A 107 4.12 -5.27 -6.50
N THR A 108 5.16 -5.03 -5.70
CA THR A 108 5.05 -4.43 -4.36
C THR A 108 5.95 -3.22 -4.19
N VAL A 109 5.56 -2.35 -3.28
CA VAL A 109 6.32 -1.16 -2.86
C VAL A 109 6.20 -1.03 -1.35
N SER A 110 7.20 -0.44 -0.70
CA SER A 110 7.22 -0.32 0.76
C SER A 110 7.64 1.07 1.22
N PHE A 111 7.06 1.52 2.32
CA PHE A 111 7.64 2.55 3.17
C PHE A 111 8.46 1.86 4.25
N GLN A 112 9.68 2.32 4.53
CA GLN A 112 10.54 1.77 5.58
C GLN A 112 11.26 2.85 6.37
N CYS A 113 11.39 2.65 7.67
CA CYS A 113 12.19 3.51 8.53
C CYS A 113 13.01 2.69 9.53
N TYR A 114 14.33 2.92 9.50
CA TYR A 114 15.33 2.21 10.31
C TYR A 114 15.95 3.09 11.41
N THR A 115 15.73 4.40 11.35
CA THR A 115 16.32 5.36 12.29
C THR A 115 15.68 5.16 13.67
N PHE A 116 16.49 4.95 14.69
CA PHE A 116 15.98 4.72 16.05
C PHE A 116 15.18 5.91 16.57
N SER A 117 15.71 7.14 16.43
CA SER A 117 15.01 8.35 16.89
C SER A 117 13.67 8.54 16.22
N ASP A 118 13.59 8.37 14.89
CA ASP A 118 12.30 8.44 14.18
C ASP A 118 11.31 7.37 14.67
N ASN A 119 11.79 6.13 14.88
CA ASN A 119 10.93 5.07 15.41
C ASN A 119 10.39 5.40 16.80
N TYR A 120 11.26 5.91 17.67
CA TYR A 120 10.91 6.20 19.06
C TYR A 120 10.06 7.47 19.21
N GLU A 121 10.41 8.54 18.52
CA GLU A 121 9.84 9.88 18.71
C GLU A 121 8.66 10.17 17.79
N LYS A 122 8.55 9.49 16.64
CA LYS A 122 7.48 9.75 15.64
C LYS A 122 6.46 8.62 15.56
N PHE A 123 6.90 7.36 15.44
CA PHE A 123 5.95 6.26 15.26
C PHE A 123 5.29 5.82 16.55
N ILE A 124 6.04 5.55 17.63
CA ILE A 124 5.45 5.11 18.91
C ILE A 124 4.31 6.03 19.38
N PRO A 125 4.43 7.38 19.34
CA PRO A 125 3.33 8.26 19.75
C PRO A 125 2.05 8.16 18.92
N ILE A 126 2.15 7.76 17.64
CA ILE A 126 0.99 7.60 16.75
C ILE A 126 0.19 6.33 17.11
N PHE A 127 0.83 5.33 17.71
CA PHE A 127 0.25 4.01 17.99
C PHE A 127 0.09 3.70 19.49
N ARG A 128 0.28 4.70 20.37
CA ARG A 128 0.16 4.55 21.83
C ARG A 128 -1.28 4.69 22.32
#